data_AF-A0AAV4B4C2-F1
#
_entry.id   AF-A0AAV4B4C2-F1
#
_cell.length_a   1.000
_cell.length_b   1.000
_cell.length_c   1.000
_cell.angle_alpha   90.00
_cell.angle_beta   90.00
_cell.angle_gamma   90.00
#
_symmetry.space_group_name_H-M   'P 1'
#
loop_
_entity.id
_entity.type
_entity.pdbx_description
1 polymer ?
#
loop_
_entity_poly.entity_id
_entity_poly.type
_entity_poly.pdbx_seq_one_letter_code
_entity_poly.pdbx_strand_id
1 'polypeptide(L)'
;MATNNPVDTLEQRITALESLVFGDVEKDADYSKCLESLLEIQGKINAALAGKKRAALLFEKLPELKKYLDHAYTDEMTLSDDARLEAVLAESDFLKQQAALWQKLSENEQNIQSEHISAVPKFSERLQSLSQIQLDQQDTVSDLNEESRKILNAYNNIVSLLSKQFVLWDETLTQLEIQASQKK
;
A
#
# COMPACT_ATOMS: atom_id res chain seq x y z
N MET A 1 15.73 0.57 9.61
CA MET A 1 14.29 0.34 9.36
C MET A 1 13.80 -0.63 10.41
N ALA A 2 13.25 -0.12 11.52
CA ALA A 2 12.73 -0.96 12.59
C ALA A 2 11.40 -1.54 12.13
N THR A 3 11.39 -2.82 11.80
CA THR A 3 10.17 -3.60 11.69
C THR A 3 9.61 -3.73 13.10
N ASN A 4 8.81 -2.76 13.55
CA ASN A 4 8.03 -2.87 14.78
C ASN A 4 6.99 -3.97 14.56
N ASN A 5 7.39 -5.22 14.82
CA ASN A 5 6.48 -6.34 14.86
C ASN A 5 5.54 -6.10 16.06
N PRO A 6 4.21 -6.25 15.88
CA PRO A 6 3.26 -6.07 16.99
C PRO A 6 3.57 -7.01 18.15
N VAL A 7 4.14 -8.18 17.86
CA VAL A 7 4.61 -9.16 18.84
C VAL A 7 5.72 -8.59 19.72
N ASP A 8 6.75 -7.98 19.14
CA ASP A 8 7.87 -7.40 19.90
C ASP A 8 7.40 -6.28 20.85
N THR A 9 6.42 -5.48 20.42
CA THR A 9 5.85 -4.43 21.29
C THR A 9 5.02 -5.01 22.45
N LEU A 10 4.35 -6.13 22.21
CA LEU A 10 3.60 -6.84 23.24
C LEU A 10 4.55 -7.54 24.22
N GLU A 11 5.62 -8.16 23.73
CA GLU A 11 6.66 -8.78 24.55
C GLU A 11 7.36 -7.76 25.44
N GLN A 12 7.65 -6.55 24.93
CA GLN A 12 8.19 -5.46 25.75
C GLN A 12 7.21 -5.01 26.84
N ARG A 13 5.91 -4.88 26.51
CA ARG A 13 4.88 -4.55 27.52
C ARG A 13 4.71 -5.65 28.56
N ILE A 14 4.70 -6.90 28.15
CA ILE A 14 4.58 -8.05 29.05
C ILE A 14 5.79 -8.09 29.98
N THR A 15 7.00 -7.94 29.45
CA THR A 15 8.23 -7.89 30.25
C THR A 15 8.21 -6.74 31.27
N ALA A 16 7.72 -5.56 30.87
CA ALA A 16 7.57 -4.43 31.79
C ALA A 16 6.53 -4.71 32.89
N LEU A 17 5.39 -5.34 32.55
CA LEU A 17 4.36 -5.71 33.53
C LEU A 17 4.85 -6.80 34.49
N GLU A 18 5.56 -7.81 33.98
CA GLU A 18 6.16 -8.86 34.77
C GLU A 18 7.21 -8.29 35.75
N SER A 19 8.05 -7.37 35.28
CA SER A 19 9.02 -6.67 36.15
C SER A 19 8.34 -5.83 37.24
N LEU A 20 7.15 -5.28 36.97
CA LEU A 20 6.42 -4.45 37.93
C LEU A 20 5.72 -5.30 39.01
N VAL A 21 5.25 -6.50 38.65
CA VAL A 21 4.53 -7.40 39.56
C VAL A 21 5.47 -8.32 40.33
N PHE A 22 6.48 -8.89 39.68
CA PHE A 22 7.40 -9.86 40.27
C PHE A 22 8.76 -9.26 40.65
N GLY A 23 9.08 -8.05 40.19
CA GLY A 23 10.38 -7.43 40.46
C GLY A 23 11.53 -8.26 39.87
N ASP A 24 12.53 -8.52 40.71
CA ASP A 24 13.74 -9.30 40.39
C ASP A 24 13.62 -10.78 40.82
N VAL A 25 12.41 -11.23 41.15
CA VAL A 25 12.14 -12.62 41.57
C VAL A 25 11.91 -13.50 40.35
N GLU A 26 12.34 -14.76 40.41
CA GLU A 26 12.14 -15.74 39.33
C GLU A 26 10.66 -15.83 38.94
N LYS A 27 10.38 -15.68 37.64
CA LYS A 27 9.02 -15.62 37.06
C LYS A 27 8.23 -16.93 37.21
N ASP A 28 8.92 -18.02 37.57
CA ASP A 28 8.36 -19.35 37.82
C ASP A 28 8.19 -19.68 39.32
N ALA A 29 8.58 -18.77 40.23
CA ALA A 29 8.36 -18.93 41.66
C ALA A 29 6.89 -18.67 42.03
N ASP A 30 6.40 -19.34 43.09
CA ASP A 30 5.03 -19.24 43.60
C ASP A 30 4.49 -17.80 43.52
N TYR A 31 3.43 -17.62 42.74
CA TYR A 31 2.78 -16.34 42.50
C TYR A 31 2.60 -15.59 43.82
N SER A 32 3.36 -14.50 43.99
CA SER A 32 3.20 -13.62 45.14
C SER A 32 1.73 -13.23 45.25
N LYS A 33 1.15 -13.38 46.45
CA LYS A 33 -0.25 -13.04 46.72
C LYS A 33 -0.42 -11.53 46.82
N CYS A 34 -0.07 -10.81 45.76
CA CYS A 34 -0.15 -9.37 45.64
C CYS A 34 -1.57 -8.86 45.93
N LEU A 35 -2.60 -9.62 45.56
CA LEU A 35 -3.99 -9.28 45.87
C LEU A 35 -4.30 -9.39 47.37
N GLU A 36 -3.88 -10.47 48.04
CA GLU A 36 -4.13 -10.63 49.48
C GLU A 36 -3.37 -9.58 50.29
N SER A 37 -2.10 -9.31 49.94
CA SER A 37 -1.31 -8.26 50.58
C SER A 37 -1.83 -6.85 50.28
N LEU A 38 -2.31 -6.58 49.06
CA LEU A 38 -2.95 -5.31 48.72
C LEU A 38 -4.26 -5.11 49.50
N LEU A 39 -5.08 -6.17 49.63
CA LEU A 39 -6.30 -6.15 50.44
C LEU A 39 -5.99 -5.96 51.93
N GLU A 40 -4.91 -6.56 52.43
CA GLU A 40 -4.45 -6.35 53.80
C GLU A 40 -3.98 -4.91 54.03
N ILE A 41 -3.25 -4.32 53.08
CA ILE A 41 -2.82 -2.92 53.11
C ILE A 41 -4.04 -1.99 53.02
N GLN A 42 -5.00 -2.28 52.15
CA GLN A 42 -6.25 -1.53 52.05
C GLN A 42 -7.05 -1.62 53.36
N GLY A 43 -7.11 -2.79 53.98
CA GLY A 43 -7.72 -3.00 55.29
C GLY A 43 -7.02 -2.19 56.39
N LYS A 44 -5.67 -2.16 56.40
CA LYS A 44 -4.86 -1.34 57.32
C LYS A 44 -5.07 0.16 57.09
N ILE A 45 -5.18 0.61 55.84
CA ILE A 45 -5.50 2.01 55.50
C ILE A 45 -6.89 2.37 56.02
N ASN A 46 -7.91 1.54 55.74
CA ASN A 46 -9.28 1.77 56.21
C ASN A 46 -9.37 1.76 57.74
N ALA A 47 -8.65 0.87 58.43
CA ALA A 47 -8.56 0.85 59.88
C ALA A 47 -7.83 2.07 60.46
N ALA A 48 -6.78 2.57 59.80
CA ALA A 48 -6.07 3.78 60.19
C ALA A 48 -6.87 5.07 59.93
N LEU A 49 -7.78 5.03 58.94
CA LEU A 49 -8.73 6.10 58.62
C LEU A 49 -9.98 6.06 59.53
N ALA A 50 -10.34 4.88 60.05
CA ALA A 50 -11.42 4.71 61.01
C ALA A 50 -11.11 5.49 62.30
N GLY A 51 -11.88 6.56 62.54
CA GLY A 51 -11.72 7.46 63.69
C GLY A 51 -11.04 8.80 63.37
N LYS A 52 -10.34 8.94 62.23
CA LYS A 52 -9.72 10.20 61.79
C LYS A 52 -10.50 10.83 60.64
N LYS A 53 -11.65 11.45 60.94
CA LYS A 53 -12.55 12.08 59.95
C LYS A 53 -11.85 13.01 58.96
N ARG A 54 -10.86 13.79 59.39
CA ARG A 54 -10.07 14.67 58.51
C ARG A 54 -9.15 13.92 57.55
N ALA A 55 -8.53 12.83 58.01
CA ALA A 55 -7.65 12.01 57.18
C ALA A 55 -8.46 11.20 56.16
N ALA A 56 -9.64 10.71 56.53
CA ALA A 56 -10.57 10.04 55.62
C ALA A 56 -11.03 10.98 54.50
N LEU A 57 -11.41 12.20 54.85
CA LEU A 57 -11.80 13.23 53.87
C LEU A 57 -10.64 13.61 52.95
N LEU A 58 -9.40 13.72 53.45
CA LEU A 58 -8.23 13.96 52.61
C LEU A 58 -7.91 12.78 51.68
N PHE A 59 -8.09 11.54 52.14
CA PHE A 59 -7.89 10.35 51.31
C PHE A 59 -8.93 10.25 50.20
N GLU A 60 -10.19 10.61 50.48
CA GLU A 60 -11.24 10.74 49.46
C GLU A 60 -10.98 11.88 48.47
N LYS A 61 -10.36 12.98 48.93
CA LYS A 61 -9.98 14.12 48.09
C LYS A 61 -8.64 13.95 47.39
N LEU A 62 -7.88 12.91 47.69
CA LEU A 62 -6.59 12.59 47.07
C LEU A 62 -6.65 12.46 45.53
N PRO A 63 -7.62 11.74 44.92
CA PRO A 63 -7.74 11.69 43.46
C PRO A 63 -8.06 13.07 42.86
N GLU A 64 -8.86 13.89 43.55
CA GLU A 64 -9.17 15.25 43.13
C GLU A 64 -7.92 16.15 43.20
N LEU A 65 -7.15 16.04 44.29
CA LEU A 65 -5.90 16.76 44.48
C LEU A 65 -4.82 16.32 43.46
N LYS A 66 -4.79 15.03 43.11
CA LYS A 66 -3.91 14.51 42.05
C LYS A 66 -4.26 15.12 40.70
N LYS A 67 -5.55 15.34 40.42
CA LYS A 67 -6.02 16.05 39.22
C LYS A 67 -5.58 17.53 39.22
N TYR A 68 -5.65 18.20 40.37
CA TYR A 68 -5.14 19.58 40.52
C TYR A 68 -3.62 19.70 40.45
N LEU A 69 -2.87 18.60 40.65
CA LEU A 69 -1.42 18.56 40.49
C LEU A 69 -0.98 18.27 39.05
N ASP A 70 -1.91 17.85 38.19
CA ASP A 70 -1.64 17.59 36.78
C ASP A 70 -1.50 18.92 36.04
N HIS A 71 -0.32 19.17 35.46
CA HIS A 71 0.01 20.43 34.77
C HIS A 71 -0.99 20.74 33.64
N ALA A 72 -1.50 19.69 32.96
CA ALA A 72 -2.48 19.85 31.90
C ALA A 72 -3.81 20.44 32.40
N TYR A 73 -4.20 20.16 33.65
CA TYR A 73 -5.45 20.67 34.23
C TYR A 73 -5.29 22.07 34.83
N THR A 74 -4.09 22.39 35.36
CA THR A 74 -3.78 23.74 35.83
C THR A 74 -3.63 24.72 34.68
N ASP A 75 -3.08 24.31 33.54
CA ASP A 75 -2.92 25.18 32.36
C ASP A 75 -4.28 25.59 31.78
N GLU A 76 -5.25 24.67 31.73
CA GLU A 76 -6.61 24.95 31.26
C GLU A 76 -7.34 25.95 32.19
N MET A 77 -7.11 25.86 33.51
CA MET A 77 -7.69 26.74 34.52
C MET A 77 -6.99 28.11 34.62
N THR A 78 -5.68 28.17 34.33
CA THR A 78 -4.87 29.40 34.48
C THR A 78 -4.80 30.23 33.21
N LEU A 79 -5.15 29.67 32.05
CA LEU A 79 -5.26 30.42 30.81
C LEU A 79 -6.49 31.33 30.87
N SER A 80 -6.25 32.62 31.14
CA SER A 80 -7.29 33.66 31.14
C SER A 80 -8.00 33.71 29.80
N ASP A 81 -9.29 34.06 29.80
CA ASP A 81 -10.11 34.12 28.58
C ASP A 81 -9.52 35.05 27.51
N ASP A 82 -8.86 36.14 27.94
CA ASP A 82 -8.14 37.06 27.04
C ASP A 82 -6.93 36.38 26.38
N ALA A 83 -6.17 35.56 27.12
CA ALA A 83 -5.02 34.82 26.60
C ALA A 83 -5.45 33.72 25.62
N ARG A 84 -6.61 33.07 25.86
CA ARG A 84 -7.21 32.13 24.90
C ARG A 84 -7.62 32.84 23.61
N LEU A 85 -8.20 34.03 23.73
CA LEU A 85 -8.63 34.82 22.57
C LEU A 85 -7.43 35.25 21.74
N GLU A 86 -6.37 35.77 22.38
CA GLU A 86 -5.12 36.13 21.69
C GLU A 86 -4.45 34.92 21.03
N ALA A 87 -4.44 33.75 21.68
CA ALA A 87 -3.91 32.52 21.08
C ALA A 87 -4.70 32.10 19.83
N VAL A 88 -6.04 32.13 19.89
CA VAL A 88 -6.91 31.80 18.75
C VAL A 88 -6.75 32.82 17.62
N LEU A 89 -6.58 34.10 17.93
CA LEU A 89 -6.32 35.13 16.93
C LEU A 89 -4.94 34.97 16.28
N ALA A 90 -3.91 34.67 17.07
CA ALA A 90 -2.56 34.42 16.58
C ALA A 90 -2.50 33.19 15.66
N GLU A 91 -3.27 32.15 15.96
CA GLU A 91 -3.34 30.92 15.15
C GLU A 91 -4.44 30.95 14.07
N SER A 92 -5.21 32.02 13.96
CA SER A 92 -6.39 32.10 13.07
C SER A 92 -6.06 31.74 11.62
N ASP A 93 -4.91 32.24 11.12
CA ASP A 93 -4.50 31.99 9.74
C ASP A 93 -4.00 30.55 9.54
N PHE A 94 -3.37 29.95 10.54
CA PHE A 94 -3.00 28.54 10.53
C PHE A 94 -4.25 27.65 10.51
N LEU A 95 -5.24 27.92 11.35
CA LEU A 95 -6.52 27.21 11.36
C LEU A 95 -7.27 27.32 10.02
N LYS A 96 -7.28 28.51 9.39
CA LYS A 96 -7.89 28.70 8.06
C LYS A 96 -7.16 27.89 6.99
N GLN A 97 -5.83 27.87 7.00
CA GLN A 97 -5.04 27.07 6.06
C GLN A 97 -5.32 25.58 6.26
N GLN A 98 -5.37 25.12 7.51
CA GLN A 98 -5.67 23.72 7.81
C GLN A 98 -7.09 23.33 7.38
N ALA A 99 -8.08 24.20 7.60
CA ALA A 99 -9.45 23.99 7.14
C ALA A 99 -9.54 23.93 5.60
N ALA A 100 -8.81 24.79 4.89
CA ALA A 100 -8.75 24.76 3.43
C ALA A 100 -8.10 23.46 2.90
N LEU A 101 -7.06 22.95 3.57
CA LEU A 101 -6.46 21.67 3.25
C LEU A 101 -7.41 20.50 3.50
N TRP A 102 -8.13 20.52 4.62
CA TRP A 102 -9.16 19.53 4.93
C TRP A 102 -10.28 19.51 3.91
N GLN A 103 -10.74 20.69 3.48
CA GLN A 103 -11.77 20.79 2.45
C GLN A 103 -11.28 20.21 1.12
N LYS A 104 -10.06 20.55 0.69
CA LYS A 104 -9.43 19.94 -0.50
C LYS A 104 -9.28 18.42 -0.36
N LEU A 105 -8.95 17.93 0.84
CA LEU A 105 -8.84 16.50 1.08
C LEU A 105 -10.21 15.81 0.98
N SER A 106 -11.26 16.39 1.55
CA SER A 106 -12.63 15.87 1.48
C SER A 106 -13.17 15.85 0.04
N GLU A 107 -12.89 16.91 -0.74
CA GLU A 107 -13.20 16.95 -2.17
C GLU A 107 -12.45 15.85 -2.95
N ASN A 108 -11.19 15.60 -2.61
CA ASN A 108 -10.38 14.57 -3.26
C ASN A 108 -10.66 13.14 -2.78
N GLU A 109 -11.26 12.96 -1.60
CA GLU A 109 -11.64 11.64 -1.08
C GLU A 109 -12.57 10.90 -2.05
N GLN A 110 -13.50 11.63 -2.66
CA GLN A 110 -14.41 11.09 -3.69
C GLN A 110 -13.67 10.59 -4.93
N ASN A 111 -12.56 11.24 -5.29
CA ASN A 111 -11.73 10.83 -6.44
C ASN A 111 -10.85 9.62 -6.13
N ILE A 112 -10.33 9.55 -4.89
CA ILE A 112 -9.49 8.44 -4.42
C ILE A 112 -10.32 7.17 -4.25
N GLN A 113 -11.56 7.29 -3.79
CA GLN A 113 -12.50 6.17 -3.64
C GLN A 113 -13.28 5.86 -4.94
N SER A 114 -12.85 6.41 -6.09
CA SER A 114 -13.55 6.15 -7.34
C SER A 114 -13.52 4.66 -7.69
N GLU A 115 -14.69 4.14 -8.10
CA GLU A 115 -14.84 2.73 -8.49
C GLU A 115 -13.87 2.33 -9.62
N HIS A 116 -13.46 3.29 -10.44
CA HIS A 116 -12.49 3.11 -11.51
C HIS A 116 -11.11 2.70 -11.00
N ILE A 117 -10.63 3.28 -9.89
CA ILE A 117 -9.35 2.90 -9.27
C ILE A 117 -9.46 1.51 -8.64
N SER A 118 -10.59 1.22 -7.99
CA SER A 118 -10.87 -0.11 -7.42
C SER A 118 -10.98 -1.21 -8.49
N ALA A 119 -11.41 -0.87 -9.71
CA ALA A 119 -11.51 -1.80 -10.82
C ALA A 119 -10.19 -2.08 -11.56
N VAL A 120 -9.12 -1.33 -11.29
CA VAL A 120 -7.81 -1.48 -11.97
C VAL A 120 -7.25 -2.91 -11.89
N PRO A 121 -7.26 -3.61 -10.73
CA PRO A 121 -6.75 -4.98 -10.66
C PRO A 121 -7.50 -5.95 -11.58
N LYS A 122 -8.83 -5.80 -11.70
CA LYS A 122 -9.66 -6.63 -12.60
C LYS A 122 -9.31 -6.41 -14.07
N PHE A 123 -9.02 -5.17 -14.45
CA PHE A 123 -8.59 -4.85 -15.81
C PHE A 123 -7.15 -5.26 -16.07
N SER A 124 -6.28 -5.20 -15.06
CA SER A 124 -4.88 -5.63 -15.18
C SER A 124 -4.74 -7.11 -15.54
N GLU A 125 -5.53 -7.99 -14.92
CA GLU A 125 -5.52 -9.43 -15.22
C GLU A 125 -5.98 -9.71 -16.66
N ARG A 126 -7.06 -9.03 -17.10
CA ARG A 126 -7.55 -9.10 -18.48
C ARG A 126 -6.57 -8.52 -19.50
N LEU A 127 -5.87 -7.44 -19.13
CA LEU A 127 -4.87 -6.83 -19.99
C LEU A 127 -3.65 -7.74 -20.13
N GLN A 128 -3.26 -8.43 -19.06
CA GLN A 128 -2.15 -9.37 -19.09
C GLN A 128 -2.45 -10.57 -19.99
N SER A 129 -3.65 -11.17 -19.88
CA SER A 129 -4.05 -12.25 -20.78
C SER A 129 -4.17 -11.78 -22.23
N LEU A 130 -4.72 -10.59 -22.47
CA LEU A 130 -4.77 -10.00 -23.80
C LEU A 130 -3.37 -9.70 -24.37
N SER A 131 -2.44 -9.24 -23.54
CA SER A 131 -1.06 -9.00 -23.93
C SER A 131 -0.37 -10.30 -24.36
N GLN A 132 -0.66 -11.41 -23.68
CA GLN A 132 -0.11 -12.72 -24.07
C GLN A 132 -0.66 -13.16 -25.44
N ILE A 133 -1.97 -13.05 -25.64
CA ILE A 133 -2.61 -13.36 -26.93
C ILE A 133 -2.03 -12.47 -28.04
N GLN A 134 -1.77 -11.19 -27.75
CA GLN A 134 -1.21 -10.26 -28.73
C GLN A 134 0.22 -10.66 -29.14
N LEU A 135 1.03 -11.17 -28.22
CA LEU A 135 2.37 -11.68 -28.54
C LEU A 135 2.26 -12.91 -29.45
N ASP A 136 1.40 -13.87 -29.11
CA ASP A 136 1.19 -15.08 -29.94
C ASP A 136 0.69 -14.72 -31.34
N GLN A 137 -0.22 -13.75 -31.44
CA GLN A 137 -0.73 -13.25 -32.73
C GLN A 137 0.37 -12.57 -33.53
N GLN A 138 1.24 -11.79 -32.88
CA GLN A 138 2.34 -11.10 -33.54
C GLN A 138 3.36 -12.10 -34.12
N ASP A 139 3.69 -13.15 -33.38
CA ASP A 139 4.57 -14.23 -33.85
C ASP A 139 3.94 -14.98 -35.03
N THR A 140 2.66 -15.36 -34.91
CA THR A 140 1.92 -16.06 -35.99
C THR A 140 1.86 -15.21 -37.27
N VAL A 141 1.62 -13.90 -37.15
CA VAL A 141 1.60 -12.99 -38.30
C VAL A 141 2.98 -12.86 -38.93
N SER A 142 4.04 -12.84 -38.11
CA SER A 142 5.42 -12.82 -38.62
C SER A 142 5.73 -14.06 -39.44
N ASP A 143 5.40 -15.25 -38.93
CA ASP A 143 5.62 -16.53 -39.60
C ASP A 143 4.85 -16.61 -40.92
N LEU A 144 3.56 -16.25 -40.90
CA LEU A 144 2.71 -16.25 -42.10
C LEU A 144 3.24 -15.27 -43.17
N ASN A 145 3.74 -14.11 -42.74
CA ASN A 145 4.32 -13.13 -43.66
C ASN A 145 5.62 -13.64 -44.27
N GLU A 146 6.45 -14.35 -43.50
CA GLU A 146 7.67 -14.99 -44.03
C GLU A 146 7.33 -16.10 -45.03
N GLU A 147 6.35 -16.95 -44.73
CA GLU A 147 5.88 -17.99 -45.66
C GLU A 147 5.31 -17.39 -46.95
N SER A 148 4.46 -16.37 -46.84
CA SER A 148 3.91 -15.65 -47.99
C SER A 148 5.02 -15.04 -48.86
N ARG A 149 6.05 -14.45 -48.25
CA ARG A 149 7.24 -13.95 -48.96
C ARG A 149 8.01 -15.07 -49.66
N LYS A 150 8.17 -16.24 -49.03
CA LYS A 150 8.83 -17.40 -49.66
C LYS A 150 8.07 -17.86 -50.89
N ILE A 151 6.74 -17.97 -50.80
CA ILE A 151 5.89 -18.38 -51.93
C ILE A 151 5.93 -17.34 -53.06
N LEU A 152 5.85 -16.05 -52.74
CA LEU A 152 5.96 -14.97 -53.73
C LEU A 152 7.31 -15.00 -54.46
N ASN A 153 8.40 -15.23 -53.72
CA ASN A 153 9.72 -15.36 -54.32
C ASN A 153 9.82 -16.61 -55.22
N ALA A 154 9.28 -17.75 -54.79
CA ALA A 154 9.25 -18.97 -55.59
C ALA A 154 8.44 -18.76 -56.89
N TYR A 155 7.27 -18.13 -56.80
CA TYR A 155 6.46 -17.78 -57.97
C TYR A 155 7.21 -16.85 -58.92
N ASN A 156 7.83 -15.78 -58.41
CA ASN A 156 8.61 -14.85 -59.23
C ASN A 156 9.77 -15.55 -59.96
N ASN A 157 10.48 -16.43 -59.26
CA ASN A 157 11.54 -17.25 -59.86
C ASN A 157 11.02 -18.17 -60.97
N ILE A 158 9.89 -18.85 -60.75
CA ILE A 158 9.27 -19.72 -61.75
C ILE A 158 8.84 -18.92 -62.97
N VAL A 159 8.19 -17.77 -62.79
CA VAL A 159 7.76 -16.90 -63.90
C VAL A 159 8.96 -16.38 -64.67
N SER A 160 10.02 -15.93 -64.01
CA SER A 160 11.25 -15.48 -64.66
C SER A 160 11.90 -16.59 -65.49
N LEU A 161 11.94 -17.81 -64.95
CA LEU A 161 12.52 -18.97 -65.64
C LEU A 161 11.67 -19.38 -66.86
N LEU A 162 10.34 -19.39 -66.72
CA LEU A 162 9.41 -19.61 -67.83
C LEU A 162 9.57 -18.56 -68.92
N SER A 163 9.63 -17.27 -68.56
CA SER A 163 9.85 -16.19 -69.54
C SER A 163 11.16 -16.38 -70.31
N LYS A 164 12.26 -16.74 -69.62
CA LYS A 164 13.54 -17.05 -70.30
C LYS A 164 13.41 -18.26 -71.21
N GLN A 165 12.73 -19.31 -70.77
CA GLN A 165 12.53 -20.51 -71.57
C GLN A 165 11.70 -20.25 -72.81
N PHE A 166 10.67 -19.41 -72.72
CA PHE A 166 9.87 -19.01 -73.89
C PHE A 166 10.70 -18.22 -74.89
N VAL A 167 11.55 -17.30 -74.44
CA VAL A 167 12.46 -16.56 -75.34
C VAL A 167 13.43 -17.51 -76.04
N LEU A 168 14.02 -18.46 -75.31
CA LEU A 168 14.92 -19.47 -75.90
C LEU A 168 14.19 -20.34 -76.91
N TRP A 169 12.97 -20.78 -76.61
CA TRP A 169 12.16 -21.55 -77.55
C TRP A 169 11.82 -20.75 -78.79
N ASP A 170 11.42 -19.49 -78.65
CA ASP A 170 11.14 -18.59 -79.77
C ASP A 170 12.36 -18.38 -80.68
N GLU A 171 13.55 -18.19 -80.08
CA GLU A 171 14.80 -18.08 -80.82
C GLU A 171 15.14 -19.37 -81.58
N THR A 172 15.01 -20.54 -80.94
CA THR A 172 15.25 -21.83 -81.61
C THR A 172 14.25 -22.08 -82.74
N LEU A 173 12.98 -21.70 -82.55
CA LEU A 173 11.93 -21.87 -83.55
C LEU A 173 12.18 -20.96 -84.75
N THR A 174 12.53 -19.70 -84.50
CA THR A 174 12.93 -18.73 -85.54
C THR A 174 14.12 -19.24 -86.36
N GLN A 175 15.15 -19.80 -85.71
CA GLN A 175 16.31 -20.37 -86.42
C GLN A 175 15.90 -21.55 -87.33
N LEU A 176 15.01 -22.42 -86.86
CA LEU A 176 14.50 -23.54 -87.66
C LEU A 176 13.66 -23.05 -88.85
N GLU A 177 12.84 -22.01 -88.68
CA GLU A 177 12.06 -21.40 -89.76
C GLU A 177 12.95 -20.77 -90.84
N ILE A 178 14.03 -20.10 -90.44
CA ILE A 178 15.03 -19.53 -91.37
C ILE A 178 15.73 -20.65 -92.16
N GLN A 179 16.13 -21.74 -91.50
CA GLN A 179 16.73 -22.89 -92.20
C GLN A 179 15.76 -23.61 -93.14
N ALA A 180 14.48 -23.68 -92.78
CA ALA A 180 13.45 -24.29 -93.62
C ALA A 180 13.10 -23.42 -94.83
N SER A 181 13.14 -22.10 -94.69
CA SER A 181 12.90 -21.15 -95.80
C SER A 181 14.08 -21.05 -96.77
N GLN A 182 15.33 -21.25 -96.32
CA GLN A 182 16.52 -21.30 -97.19
C GLN A 182 16.63 -22.59 -98.03
N LYS A 183 15.88 -23.65 -97.69
CA LYS A 183 15.85 -24.92 -98.43
C LYS A 183 14.77 -24.97 -99.53
N LYS A 184 14.00 -23.89 -99.71
CA LYS A 184 13.07 -23.70 -100.83
C LYS A 184 13.68 -22.76 -101.87
#